data_AF-A0A9Q9MCU0-F1
#
_entry.id   AF-A0A9Q9MCU0-F1
#
_cell.length_a   1.000
_cell.length_b   1.000
_cell.length_c   1.000
_cell.angle_alpha   90.00
_cell.angle_beta   90.00
_cell.angle_gamma   90.00
#
_symmetry.space_group_name_H-M   'P 1'
#
loop_
_entity.id
_entity.type
_entity.pdbx_description
1 polymer ?
#
loop_
_entity_poly.entity_id
_entity_poly.type
_entity_poly.pdbx_seq_one_letter_code
_entity_poly.pdbx_strand_id
1 'polypeptide(L)'
;MQFALNELADRLVVPADLISVHRDDPARSRSRRYQSIRYGAFLLTYGPFERFFNRLIELHGGPSQGLSLTTDKLRSTFEQRLAVPNLTNSWKARVRVAPGTHSRDMRWRWIYLNGSALRDYLLDARRLRNLLAHGADPSDAENSSMTLYVRRAGGGHSVTLMWAEGFLQAAQDLASITARRLAGDDIALPDWPQPVRSGVSARLPEAPYQ
;
A
#
# COMPACT_ATOMS: atom_id res chain seq x y z
N MET A 1 4.96 -12.88 -15.71
CA MET A 1 4.92 -12.67 -14.24
C MET A 1 6.23 -12.12 -13.70
N GLN A 2 7.36 -12.84 -13.82
CA GLN A 2 8.65 -12.41 -13.24
C GLN A 2 9.06 -10.98 -13.59
N PHE A 3 8.95 -10.60 -14.87
CA PHE A 3 9.25 -9.24 -15.31
C PHE A 3 8.43 -8.17 -14.56
N ALA A 4 7.13 -8.40 -14.34
CA ALA A 4 6.25 -7.45 -13.65
C ALA A 4 6.58 -7.33 -12.15
N LEU A 5 7.03 -8.42 -11.52
CA LEU A 5 7.50 -8.40 -10.14
C LEU A 5 8.80 -7.60 -10.00
N ASN A 6 9.78 -7.85 -10.86
CA ASN A 6 11.05 -7.14 -10.84
C ASN A 6 10.84 -5.65 -11.16
N GLU A 7 10.01 -5.33 -12.16
CA GLU A 7 9.64 -3.93 -12.45
C GLU A 7 8.99 -3.26 -11.23
N LEU A 8 8.07 -3.94 -10.54
CA LEU A 8 7.49 -3.39 -9.31
C LEU A 8 8.57 -3.16 -8.25
N ALA A 9 9.44 -4.14 -7.99
CA ALA A 9 10.49 -4.02 -6.99
C ALA A 9 11.42 -2.83 -7.28
N ASP A 10 11.90 -2.69 -8.52
CA ASP A 10 12.76 -1.59 -8.95
C ASP A 10 12.11 -0.22 -8.70
N ARG A 11 10.80 -0.11 -8.99
CA ARG A 11 10.05 1.13 -8.79
C ARG A 11 9.78 1.44 -7.32
N LEU A 12 9.72 0.42 -6.46
CA LEU A 12 9.49 0.58 -5.03
C LEU A 12 10.76 1.00 -4.24
N VAL A 13 11.94 1.03 -4.87
CA VAL A 13 13.18 1.53 -4.25
C VAL A 13 13.04 2.99 -3.84
N VAL A 14 12.60 3.85 -4.76
CA VAL A 14 12.46 5.30 -4.50
C VAL A 14 11.52 5.62 -3.32
N PRO A 15 10.28 5.08 -3.23
CA PRO A 15 9.45 5.35 -2.07
C PRO A 15 10.03 4.77 -0.77
N ALA A 16 10.75 3.63 -0.81
CA ALA A 16 11.44 3.09 0.36
C ALA A 16 12.56 4.03 0.85
N ASP A 17 13.35 4.58 -0.06
CA ASP A 17 14.41 5.55 0.25
C ASP A 17 13.83 6.85 0.81
N LEU A 18 12.76 7.38 0.21
CA LEU A 18 12.07 8.58 0.72
C LEU A 18 11.56 8.39 2.15
N ILE A 19 11.05 7.20 2.47
CA ILE A 19 10.62 6.87 3.83
C ILE A 19 11.81 6.83 4.78
N SER A 20 12.93 6.24 4.37
CA SER A 20 14.17 6.19 5.16
C SER A 20 14.71 7.59 5.44
N VAL A 21 14.86 8.42 4.41
CA VAL A 21 15.35 9.81 4.53
C VAL A 21 14.46 10.65 5.45
N HIS A 22 13.13 10.52 5.36
CA HIS A 22 12.23 11.24 6.24
C HIS A 22 12.35 10.79 7.71
N ARG A 23 12.70 9.53 7.94
CA ARG A 23 12.86 8.95 9.28
C ARG A 23 14.16 9.39 9.94
N ASP A 24 15.24 9.51 9.17
CA ASP A 24 16.57 9.83 9.69
C ASP A 24 16.75 11.31 10.05
N ASP A 25 15.89 12.21 9.56
CA ASP A 25 15.89 13.63 9.92
C ASP A 25 14.54 14.10 10.53
N PRO A 26 14.26 13.69 11.79
CA PRO A 26 13.02 14.08 12.47
C PRO A 26 12.97 15.58 12.79
N ALA A 27 14.10 16.28 12.84
CA ALA A 27 14.14 17.72 13.08
C ALA A 27 13.59 18.50 11.88
N ARG A 28 13.93 18.09 10.65
CA ARG A 28 13.36 18.68 9.43
C ARG A 28 11.94 18.24 9.11
N SER A 29 11.47 17.13 9.70
CA SER A 29 10.11 16.60 9.52
C SER A 29 8.97 17.60 9.80
N ARG A 30 9.24 18.63 10.62
CA ARG A 30 8.28 19.69 10.96
C ARG A 30 8.10 20.74 9.85
N SER A 31 9.06 20.85 8.94
CA SER A 31 8.98 21.81 7.82
C SER A 31 7.92 21.37 6.79
N ARG A 32 7.23 22.34 6.18
CA ARG A 32 6.15 22.08 5.21
C ARG A 32 6.59 21.19 4.04
N ARG A 33 7.84 21.34 3.59
CA ARG A 33 8.45 20.52 2.52
C ARG A 33 8.62 19.05 2.92
N TYR A 34 8.93 18.78 4.20
CA TYR A 34 9.03 17.41 4.69
C TYR A 34 7.65 16.79 4.92
N GLN A 35 6.63 17.59 5.26
CA GLN A 35 5.27 17.09 5.42
C GLN A 35 4.67 16.54 4.12
N SER A 36 5.11 17.00 2.95
CA SER A 36 4.65 16.46 1.66
C SER A 36 5.33 15.15 1.24
N ILE A 37 6.48 14.78 1.82
CA ILE A 37 7.23 13.57 1.45
C ILE A 37 6.38 12.31 1.60
N ARG A 38 5.54 12.23 2.63
CA ARG A 38 4.64 11.08 2.84
C ARG A 38 3.62 10.87 1.72
N TYR A 39 3.14 11.96 1.11
CA TYR A 39 2.24 11.89 -0.05
C TYR A 39 3.01 11.49 -1.30
N GLY A 40 4.23 12.00 -1.47
CA GLY A 40 5.13 11.58 -2.55
C GLY A 40 5.47 10.10 -2.50
N ALA A 41 5.90 9.59 -1.33
CA ALA A 41 6.17 8.17 -1.11
C ALA A 41 4.93 7.31 -1.37
N PHE A 42 3.75 7.77 -0.92
CA PHE A 42 2.49 7.09 -1.22
C PHE A 42 2.21 7.01 -2.74
N LEU A 43 2.28 8.14 -3.47
CA LEU A 43 2.01 8.16 -4.92
C LEU A 43 3.03 7.31 -5.69
N LEU A 44 4.30 7.39 -5.32
CA LEU A 44 5.39 6.59 -5.90
C LEU A 44 5.28 5.10 -5.56
N THR A 45 4.50 4.73 -4.56
CA THR A 45 4.11 3.33 -4.30
C THR A 45 2.87 2.96 -5.11
N TYR A 46 1.83 3.79 -5.07
CA TYR A 46 0.53 3.51 -5.68
C TYR A 46 0.61 3.34 -7.19
N GLY A 47 1.33 4.23 -7.88
CA GLY A 47 1.46 4.19 -9.34
C GLY A 47 2.03 2.88 -9.86
N PRO A 48 3.23 2.45 -9.41
CA PRO A 48 3.81 1.16 -9.77
C PRO A 48 2.94 -0.03 -9.36
N PHE A 49 2.32 0.03 -8.18
CA PHE A 49 1.42 -1.03 -7.72
C PHE A 49 0.18 -1.16 -8.61
N GLU A 50 -0.42 -0.05 -9.06
CA GLU A 50 -1.51 -0.04 -10.03
C GLU A 50 -1.04 -0.58 -11.39
N ARG A 51 0.15 -0.16 -11.83
CA ARG A 51 0.76 -0.64 -13.08
C ARG A 51 1.00 -2.14 -13.07
N PHE A 52 1.42 -2.73 -11.94
CA PHE A 52 1.62 -4.17 -11.80
C PHE A 52 0.33 -4.93 -12.16
N PHE A 53 -0.81 -4.59 -11.57
CA PHE A 53 -2.08 -5.25 -11.89
C PHE A 53 -2.56 -5.00 -13.31
N ASN A 54 -2.42 -3.77 -13.81
CA ASN A 54 -2.73 -3.46 -15.21
C ASN A 54 -1.90 -4.32 -16.16
N ARG A 55 -0.60 -4.50 -15.88
CA ARG A 55 0.30 -5.33 -16.68
C ARG A 55 -0.09 -6.80 -16.65
N LEU A 56 -0.50 -7.32 -15.50
CA LEU A 56 -1.01 -8.69 -15.40
C LEU A 56 -2.25 -8.89 -16.28
N ILE A 57 -3.15 -7.92 -16.29
CA ILE A 57 -4.38 -7.99 -17.09
C ILE A 57 -4.08 -7.86 -18.58
N GLU A 58 -3.18 -6.95 -18.97
CA GLU A 58 -2.66 -6.84 -20.35
C GLU A 58 -2.06 -8.16 -20.85
N LEU A 59 -1.20 -8.80 -20.03
CA LEU A 59 -0.52 -10.05 -20.38
C LEU A 59 -1.47 -11.23 -20.65
N HIS A 60 -2.72 -11.13 -20.22
CA HIS A 60 -3.73 -12.15 -20.43
C HIS A 60 -4.90 -11.65 -21.30
N GLY A 61 -4.60 -10.74 -22.22
CA GLY A 61 -5.54 -10.28 -23.24
C GLY A 61 -6.62 -9.32 -22.73
N GLY A 62 -6.46 -8.79 -21.52
CA GLY A 62 -7.29 -7.72 -20.98
C GLY A 62 -6.92 -6.35 -21.59
N PRO A 63 -7.81 -5.36 -21.46
CA PRO A 63 -7.56 -4.02 -21.99
C PRO A 63 -6.39 -3.35 -21.27
N SER A 64 -5.58 -2.58 -22.01
CA SER A 64 -4.47 -1.76 -21.48
C SER A 64 -4.92 -0.58 -20.60
N GLN A 65 -6.19 -0.54 -20.18
CA GLN A 65 -6.76 0.62 -19.50
C GLN A 65 -6.31 0.71 -18.04
N GLY A 66 -6.15 1.95 -17.55
CA GLY A 66 -5.82 2.23 -16.16
C GLY A 66 -6.93 1.78 -15.22
N LEU A 67 -6.83 0.56 -14.70
CA LEU A 67 -7.73 0.10 -13.66
C LEU A 67 -7.40 0.84 -12.38
N SER A 68 -8.43 1.40 -11.77
CA SER A 68 -8.32 1.83 -10.39
C SER A 68 -8.25 0.62 -9.47
N LEU A 69 -7.28 0.62 -8.55
CA LEU A 69 -7.11 -0.42 -7.54
C LEU A 69 -8.27 -0.43 -6.54
N THR A 70 -9.32 -1.18 -6.85
CA THR A 70 -10.30 -1.63 -5.86
C THR A 70 -10.38 -3.14 -5.87
N THR A 71 -10.56 -3.74 -4.68
CA THR A 71 -10.65 -5.20 -4.54
C THR A 71 -11.75 -5.78 -5.41
N ASP A 72 -12.91 -5.13 -5.51
CA ASP A 72 -14.03 -5.66 -6.31
C ASP A 72 -13.75 -5.59 -7.82
N LYS A 73 -13.10 -4.52 -8.30
CA LYS A 73 -12.72 -4.40 -9.72
C LYS A 73 -11.63 -5.38 -10.09
N LEU A 74 -10.65 -5.60 -9.19
CA LEU A 74 -9.60 -6.58 -9.40
C LEU A 74 -10.19 -7.99 -9.36
N ARG A 75 -11.07 -8.31 -8.40
CA ARG A 75 -11.77 -9.61 -8.35
C ARG A 75 -12.53 -9.88 -9.64
N SER A 76 -13.40 -8.98 -10.07
CA SER A 76 -14.22 -9.19 -11.27
C SER A 76 -13.37 -9.31 -12.53
N THR A 77 -12.31 -8.50 -12.66
CA THR A 77 -11.44 -8.57 -13.84
C THR A 77 -10.62 -9.87 -13.87
N PHE A 78 -10.08 -10.30 -12.73
CA PHE A 78 -9.32 -11.55 -12.64
C PHE A 78 -10.21 -12.78 -12.85
N GLU A 79 -11.43 -12.79 -12.30
CA GLU A 79 -12.39 -13.87 -12.52
C GLU A 79 -12.77 -13.97 -14.00
N GLN A 80 -13.13 -12.84 -14.63
CA GLN A 80 -13.58 -12.82 -16.02
C GLN A 80 -12.46 -13.08 -17.03
N ARG A 81 -11.21 -12.71 -16.72
CA ARG A 81 -10.10 -12.72 -17.71
C ARG A 81 -9.05 -13.78 -17.46
N LEU A 82 -8.86 -14.16 -16.19
CA LEU A 82 -7.80 -15.09 -15.79
C LEU A 82 -8.36 -16.43 -15.31
N ALA A 83 -9.69 -16.56 -15.24
CA ALA A 83 -10.36 -17.73 -14.65
C ALA A 83 -9.82 -18.07 -13.25
N VAL A 84 -9.38 -17.06 -12.50
CA VAL A 84 -8.89 -17.19 -11.13
C VAL A 84 -9.96 -16.67 -10.18
N PRO A 85 -10.92 -17.52 -9.78
CA PRO A 85 -11.94 -17.12 -8.82
C PRO A 85 -11.28 -16.82 -7.47
N ASN A 86 -11.88 -15.88 -6.76
CA ASN A 86 -11.55 -15.60 -5.35
C ASN A 86 -10.10 -15.14 -5.10
N LEU A 87 -9.37 -14.60 -6.09
CA LEU A 87 -8.01 -14.08 -5.89
C LEU A 87 -7.95 -13.18 -4.64
N THR A 88 -8.87 -12.23 -4.54
CA THR A 88 -8.90 -11.27 -3.45
C THR A 88 -9.31 -11.85 -2.10
N ASN A 89 -9.90 -13.04 -2.05
CA ASN A 89 -10.25 -13.69 -0.78
C ASN A 89 -9.00 -14.24 -0.07
N SER A 90 -7.96 -14.56 -0.85
CA SER A 90 -6.65 -14.96 -0.31
C SER A 90 -5.82 -13.77 0.16
N TRP A 91 -6.22 -12.54 -0.19
CA TRP A 91 -5.42 -11.36 0.11
C TRP A 91 -5.39 -11.06 1.59
N LYS A 92 -4.17 -10.90 2.06
CA LYS A 92 -3.82 -10.46 3.40
C LYS A 92 -2.64 -9.52 3.25
N ALA A 93 -2.66 -8.39 3.94
CA ALA A 93 -1.59 -7.41 3.86
C ALA A 93 -1.18 -6.94 5.26
N ARG A 94 0.12 -6.85 5.50
CA ARG A 94 0.69 -6.17 6.66
C ARG A 94 0.62 -4.67 6.42
N VAL A 95 -0.04 -3.96 7.32
CA VAL A 95 -0.16 -2.50 7.28
C VAL A 95 0.23 -1.89 8.62
N ARG A 96 0.48 -0.59 8.62
CA ARG A 96 0.64 0.20 9.84
C ARG A 96 -0.60 1.00 10.14
N VAL A 97 -1.09 0.85 11.37
CA VAL A 97 -2.24 1.60 11.87
C VAL A 97 -1.86 2.56 12.98
N ALA A 98 -2.54 3.71 12.98
CA ALA A 98 -2.43 4.67 14.05
C ALA A 98 -2.88 4.04 15.38
N PRO A 99 -2.33 4.48 16.52
CA PRO A 99 -2.88 4.12 17.82
C PRO A 99 -4.34 4.58 17.91
N GLY A 100 -5.21 3.73 18.45
CA GLY A 100 -6.60 4.09 18.70
C GLY A 100 -6.70 5.29 19.64
N THR A 101 -7.71 6.13 19.47
CA THR A 101 -7.94 7.37 20.26
C THR A 101 -7.99 7.15 21.77
N HIS A 102 -8.27 5.92 22.22
CA HIS A 102 -8.37 5.52 23.64
C HIS A 102 -7.25 4.56 24.08
N SER A 103 -6.24 4.33 23.24
CA SER A 103 -5.13 3.44 23.56
C SER A 103 -4.13 4.14 24.48
N ARG A 104 -3.76 3.48 25.60
CA ARG A 104 -2.62 3.93 26.44
C ARG A 104 -1.29 3.77 25.69
N ASP A 105 -1.24 2.88 24.71
CA ASP A 105 -0.11 2.73 23.80
C ASP A 105 -0.29 3.68 22.60
N MET A 106 0.53 4.72 22.55
CA MET A 106 0.55 5.73 21.50
C MET A 106 1.43 5.32 20.29
N ARG A 107 1.84 4.04 20.22
CA ARG A 107 2.69 3.54 19.15
C ARG A 107 1.86 3.08 17.96
N TRP A 108 2.36 3.39 16.77
CA TRP A 108 1.88 2.78 15.53
C TRP A 108 2.20 1.30 15.53
N ARG A 109 1.25 0.44 15.15
CA ARG A 109 1.44 -1.02 15.19
C ARG A 109 1.28 -1.64 13.81
N TRP A 110 2.00 -2.74 13.59
CA TRP A 110 1.76 -3.61 12.44
C TRP A 110 0.56 -4.51 12.73
N ILE A 111 -0.35 -4.61 11.76
CA ILE A 111 -1.49 -5.53 11.81
C ILE A 111 -1.66 -6.20 10.44
N TYR A 112 -2.39 -7.32 10.41
CA TYR A 112 -2.88 -7.90 9.16
C TYR A 112 -4.27 -7.38 8.86
N LEU A 113 -4.47 -6.91 7.63
CA LEU A 113 -5.78 -6.67 7.06
C LEU A 113 -6.11 -7.77 6.06
N ASN A 114 -7.37 -8.21 6.07
CA ASN A 114 -7.95 -9.12 5.11
C ASN A 114 -9.44 -8.79 4.91
N GLY A 115 -10.09 -9.45 3.96
CA GLY A 115 -11.54 -9.32 3.75
C GLY A 115 -12.00 -7.87 3.57
N SER A 116 -13.06 -7.49 4.31
CA SER A 116 -13.64 -6.14 4.26
C SER A 116 -12.65 -5.06 4.69
N ALA A 117 -11.87 -5.29 5.75
CA ALA A 117 -10.93 -4.30 6.27
C ALA A 117 -9.83 -3.96 5.24
N LEU A 118 -9.33 -4.98 4.51
CA LEU A 118 -8.38 -4.75 3.43
C LEU A 118 -9.03 -4.04 2.22
N ARG A 119 -10.27 -4.40 1.88
CA ARG A 119 -11.02 -3.71 0.82
C ARG A 119 -11.18 -2.23 1.15
N ASP A 120 -11.57 -1.91 2.37
CA ASP A 120 -11.79 -0.54 2.81
C ASP A 120 -10.46 0.23 2.85
N TYR A 121 -9.35 -0.43 3.21
CA TYR A 121 -8.00 0.15 3.15
C TYR A 121 -7.56 0.52 1.73
N LEU A 122 -7.78 -0.36 0.75
CA LEU A 122 -7.47 -0.08 -0.65
C LEU A 122 -8.40 1.00 -1.23
N LEU A 123 -9.64 1.07 -0.78
CA LEU A 123 -10.58 2.12 -1.13
C LEU A 123 -10.12 3.49 -0.62
N ASP A 124 -9.70 3.58 0.65
CA ASP A 124 -9.12 4.81 1.22
C ASP A 124 -7.86 5.24 0.45
N ALA A 125 -6.97 4.29 0.13
CA ALA A 125 -5.78 4.57 -0.68
C ALA A 125 -6.14 5.12 -2.06
N ARG A 126 -7.12 4.52 -2.76
CA ARG A 126 -7.61 5.04 -4.05
C ARG A 126 -8.13 6.47 -3.93
N ARG A 127 -8.98 6.74 -2.93
CA ARG A 127 -9.59 8.06 -2.72
C ARG A 127 -8.52 9.12 -2.46
N LEU A 128 -7.56 8.81 -1.60
CA LEU A 128 -6.40 9.66 -1.35
C LEU A 128 -5.60 9.93 -2.64
N ARG A 129 -5.33 8.89 -3.46
CA ARG A 129 -4.64 9.06 -4.75
C ARG A 129 -5.40 10.00 -5.67
N ASN A 130 -6.73 9.90 -5.73
CA ASN A 130 -7.55 10.80 -6.54
C ASN A 130 -7.52 12.24 -6.02
N LEU A 131 -7.61 12.47 -4.71
CA LEU A 131 -7.47 13.80 -4.12
C LEU A 131 -6.13 14.43 -4.52
N LEU A 132 -5.04 13.69 -4.33
CA LEU A 132 -3.69 14.14 -4.65
C LEU A 132 -3.49 14.41 -6.16
N ALA A 133 -4.05 13.55 -7.02
CA ALA A 133 -3.94 13.71 -8.47
C ALA A 133 -4.69 14.95 -9.00
N HIS A 134 -5.74 15.39 -8.30
CA HIS A 134 -6.54 16.56 -8.66
C HIS A 134 -6.21 17.82 -7.85
N GLY A 135 -5.17 17.79 -7.02
CA GLY A 135 -4.75 18.94 -6.21
C GLY A 135 -5.69 19.32 -5.07
N ALA A 136 -6.61 18.41 -4.68
CA ALA A 136 -7.50 18.60 -3.54
C ALA A 136 -6.76 18.41 -2.21
N ASP A 137 -7.37 18.84 -1.09
CA ASP A 137 -6.76 18.70 0.23
C ASP A 137 -6.73 17.21 0.64
N PRO A 138 -5.54 16.61 0.86
CA PRO A 138 -5.45 15.24 1.31
C PRO A 138 -6.02 15.01 2.72
N SER A 139 -6.39 16.05 3.48
CA SER A 139 -7.12 15.86 4.73
C SER A 139 -8.58 15.46 4.57
N ASP A 140 -9.12 15.61 3.37
CA ASP A 140 -10.49 15.22 3.02
C ASP A 140 -10.59 13.73 2.64
N ALA A 141 -9.48 12.98 2.75
CA ALA A 141 -9.48 11.55 2.53
C ALA A 141 -10.41 10.86 3.54
N GLU A 142 -11.35 10.06 3.02
CA GLU A 142 -12.16 9.17 3.85
C GLU A 142 -11.26 8.14 4.57
N ASN A 143 -11.69 7.71 5.75
CA ASN A 143 -10.96 6.76 6.59
C ASN A 143 -11.86 5.57 6.95
N SER A 144 -12.48 4.96 5.95
CA SER A 144 -13.38 3.81 6.13
C SER A 144 -12.66 2.63 6.77
N SER A 145 -11.36 2.47 6.50
CA SER A 145 -10.50 1.45 7.08
C SER A 145 -10.05 1.74 8.52
N MET A 146 -10.31 2.94 9.03
CA MET A 146 -9.82 3.44 10.33
C MET A 146 -8.29 3.40 10.50
N THR A 147 -7.54 3.31 9.40
CA THR A 147 -6.07 3.20 9.43
C THR A 147 -5.35 4.54 9.35
N LEU A 148 -5.99 5.57 8.79
CA LEU A 148 -5.43 6.91 8.68
C LEU A 148 -5.41 7.61 10.05
N TYR A 149 -4.44 8.51 10.22
CA TYR A 149 -4.35 9.31 11.43
C TYR A 149 -5.45 10.36 11.47
N VAL A 150 -6.17 10.45 12.59
CA VAL A 150 -7.19 11.48 12.81
C VAL A 150 -6.51 12.75 13.31
N ARG A 151 -6.69 13.87 12.61
CA ARG A 151 -6.19 15.18 13.06
C ARG A 151 -7.08 15.68 14.20
N ARG A 152 -6.48 15.92 15.37
CA ARG A 152 -7.20 16.43 16.55
C ARG A 152 -7.76 17.85 16.37
N ALA A 153 -7.17 18.66 15.51
CA ALA A 153 -7.68 19.99 15.17
C ALA A 153 -8.28 19.96 13.76
N GLY A 154 -9.59 20.19 13.64
CA GLY A 154 -10.28 20.37 12.34
C GLY A 154 -10.97 19.14 11.74
N GLY A 155 -11.05 18.01 12.43
CA GLY A 155 -11.94 16.88 12.05
C GLY A 155 -11.52 16.04 10.84
N GLY A 156 -10.39 16.33 10.18
CA GLY A 156 -9.90 15.60 9.01
C GLY A 156 -8.95 14.44 9.30
N HIS A 157 -8.58 13.70 8.26
CA HIS A 157 -7.63 12.60 8.34
C HIS A 157 -6.27 12.99 7.75
N SER A 158 -5.21 12.24 8.02
CA SER A 158 -3.92 12.50 7.41
C SER A 158 -3.14 11.22 7.24
N VAL A 159 -2.53 11.11 6.06
CA VAL A 159 -1.46 10.15 5.83
C VAL A 159 -0.29 10.54 6.71
N THR A 160 0.24 9.60 7.48
CA THR A 160 1.55 9.74 8.12
C THR A 160 2.59 9.00 7.30
N LEU A 161 3.87 9.24 7.59
CA LEU A 161 4.94 8.43 7.04
C LEU A 161 4.75 6.94 7.36
N MET A 162 4.22 6.63 8.55
CA MET A 162 3.97 5.27 8.99
C MET A 162 2.88 4.61 8.15
N TRP A 163 1.83 5.34 7.81
CA TRP A 163 0.78 4.84 6.91
C TRP A 163 1.33 4.60 5.50
N ALA A 164 2.17 5.51 4.97
CA ALA A 164 2.82 5.33 3.67
C ALA A 164 3.76 4.10 3.65
N GLU A 165 4.52 3.87 4.73
CA GLU A 165 5.31 2.64 4.93
C GLU A 165 4.40 1.39 4.98
N GLY A 166 3.27 1.48 5.66
CA GLY A 166 2.28 0.41 5.68
C GLY A 166 1.74 0.09 4.28
N PHE A 167 1.50 1.11 3.47
CA PHE A 167 1.01 0.95 2.09
C PHE A 167 2.08 0.34 1.17
N LEU A 168 3.34 0.75 1.32
CA LEU A 168 4.49 0.12 0.65
C LEU A 168 4.56 -1.37 0.97
N GLN A 169 4.45 -1.75 2.24
CA GLN A 169 4.44 -3.15 2.66
C GLN A 169 3.23 -3.91 2.08
N ALA A 170 2.04 -3.29 2.10
CA ALA A 170 0.84 -3.90 1.55
C ALA A 170 0.98 -4.18 0.05
N ALA A 171 1.57 -3.25 -0.71
CA ALA A 171 1.80 -3.44 -2.14
C ALA A 171 2.65 -4.68 -2.44
N GLN A 172 3.70 -4.89 -1.64
CA GLN A 172 4.59 -6.06 -1.74
C GLN A 172 3.88 -7.37 -1.38
N ASP A 173 3.11 -7.36 -0.28
CA ASP A 173 2.35 -8.53 0.18
C ASP A 173 1.32 -8.95 -0.86
N LEU A 174 0.57 -7.99 -1.40
CA LEU A 174 -0.48 -8.25 -2.39
C LEU A 174 0.10 -8.69 -3.75
N ALA A 175 1.22 -8.11 -4.17
CA ALA A 175 1.93 -8.55 -5.37
C ALA A 175 2.45 -9.98 -5.22
N SER A 176 3.01 -10.31 -4.06
CA SER A 176 3.54 -11.66 -3.75
C SER A 176 2.44 -12.72 -3.72
N ILE A 177 1.33 -12.46 -3.01
CA ILE A 177 0.17 -13.36 -2.97
C ILE A 177 -0.40 -13.54 -4.38
N THR A 178 -0.53 -12.45 -5.14
CA THR A 178 -1.06 -12.51 -6.52
C THR A 178 -0.15 -13.33 -7.43
N ALA A 179 1.16 -13.13 -7.34
CA ALA A 179 2.12 -13.90 -8.13
C ALA A 179 2.05 -15.39 -7.83
N ARG A 180 2.07 -15.79 -6.55
CA ARG A 180 1.93 -17.20 -6.15
C ARG A 180 0.62 -17.80 -6.61
N ARG A 181 -0.49 -17.05 -6.48
CA ARG A 181 -1.80 -17.52 -6.91
C ARG A 181 -1.90 -17.76 -8.42
N LEU A 182 -1.18 -16.99 -9.22
CA LEU A 182 -1.21 -17.08 -10.68
C LEU A 182 -0.15 -18.02 -11.28
N ALA A 183 1.04 -18.09 -10.68
CA ALA A 183 2.20 -18.78 -11.24
C ALA A 183 2.65 -20.00 -10.41
N GLY A 184 2.03 -20.27 -9.26
CA GLY A 184 2.42 -21.32 -8.33
C GLY A 184 3.39 -20.85 -7.25
N ASP A 185 3.60 -21.68 -6.23
CA ASP A 185 4.42 -21.33 -5.05
C ASP A 185 5.92 -21.25 -5.33
N ASP A 186 6.38 -21.90 -6.40
CA ASP A 186 7.79 -21.92 -6.84
C ASP A 186 8.23 -20.60 -7.51
N ILE A 187 7.34 -19.62 -7.67
CA ILE A 187 7.71 -18.35 -8.28
C ILE A 187 8.71 -17.59 -7.41
N ALA A 188 9.83 -17.21 -8.01
CA ALA A 188 10.84 -16.38 -7.37
C ALA A 188 10.30 -14.96 -7.11
N LEU A 189 10.03 -14.67 -5.83
CA LEU A 189 9.72 -13.32 -5.39
C LEU A 189 11.01 -12.48 -5.38
N PRO A 190 10.96 -11.21 -5.85
CA PRO A 190 12.12 -10.34 -5.78
C PRO A 190 12.44 -9.97 -4.34
N ASP A 191 13.68 -9.52 -4.11
CA ASP A 191 14.05 -8.87 -2.86
C ASP A 191 13.33 -7.52 -2.76
N TRP A 192 12.21 -7.52 -2.04
CA TRP A 192 11.39 -6.33 -1.90
C TRP A 192 12.15 -5.21 -1.18
N PRO A 193 12.24 -3.99 -1.74
CA PRO A 193 12.92 -2.88 -1.08
C PRO A 193 12.19 -2.54 0.22
N GLN A 194 12.96 -2.37 1.28
CA GLN A 194 12.44 -2.01 2.60
C GLN A 194 13.06 -0.70 3.06
N PRO A 195 12.27 0.21 3.66
CA PRO A 195 12.86 1.35 4.35
C PRO A 195 13.70 0.87 5.53
N VAL A 196 14.73 1.61 5.91
CA VAL A 196 15.57 1.30 7.08
C VAL A 196 14.70 1.35 8.34
N ARG A 197 14.56 0.23 9.06
CA ARG A 197 13.70 0.11 10.25
C ARG A 197 14.53 0.07 11.52
N SER A 198 14.08 0.77 12.56
CA SER A 198 14.72 0.76 13.88
C SER A 198 13.72 0.67 15.03
N GLY A 199 14.17 0.14 16.17
CA GLY A 199 13.35 -0.02 17.38
C GLY A 199 12.08 -0.86 17.14
N VAL A 200 10.93 -0.38 17.64
CA VAL A 200 9.64 -1.09 17.57
C VAL A 200 9.15 -1.27 16.11
N SER A 201 9.69 -0.52 15.15
CA SER A 201 9.36 -0.67 13.73
C SER A 201 10.12 -1.82 13.04
N ALA A 202 11.19 -2.33 13.64
CA ALA A 202 12.06 -3.35 13.05
C ALA A 202 11.40 -4.74 12.96
N ARG A 203 10.49 -5.06 13.89
CA ARG A 203 9.84 -6.37 13.91
C ARG A 203 8.58 -6.36 13.04
N LEU A 204 8.73 -6.89 11.83
CA LEU A 204 7.62 -7.23 10.94
C LEU A 204 6.88 -8.46 11.44
N PRO A 205 5.54 -8.49 11.32
CA PRO A 205 4.80 -9.74 11.32
C PRO A 205 5.29 -10.65 10.17
N GLU A 206 5.13 -11.96 10.32
CA GLU A 206 5.46 -12.96 9.30
C GLU A 206 4.80 -12.64 7.95
N ALA A 207 5.44 -13.02 6.85
CA ALA A 207 4.88 -12.75 5.54
C ALA A 207 3.54 -13.50 5.35
N PRO A 208 2.47 -12.85 4.88
CA PRO A 208 1.14 -13.46 4.76
C PRO A 208 1.01 -14.47 3.61
N TYR A 209 2.11 -14.70 2.89
CA TYR A 209 2.20 -15.58 1.73
C TYR A 209 3.10 -16.79 1.99
N GLN A 210 3.52 -17.03 3.24
CA GLN A 210 4.18 -18.29 3.63
C GLN A 210 3.20 -19.46 3.58
#